data_AF-A0A4V2UCX8-F1
#
_entry.id   AF-A0A4V2UCX8-F1
#
_cell.length_a   1.000
_cell.length_b   1.000
_cell.length_c   1.000
_cell.angle_alpha   90.00
_cell.angle_beta   90.00
_cell.angle_gamma   90.00
#
_symmetry.space_group_name_H-M   'P 1'
#
loop_
_entity.id
_entity.type
_entity.pdbx_description
1 polymer ?
#
loop_
_entity_poly.entity_id
_entity_poly.type
_entity_poly.pdbx_seq_one_letter_code
_entity_poly.pdbx_strand_id
1 'polypeptide(L)'
;MHEMLRQAASDAVAMGPAILLQGLHVAHPLDVVNASALYPDDRRTILAAWISDVYAVGSNPALRYMPGTSKPVTVDEIDSALTELDRRFGA
;
A
#
# COMPACT_ATOMS: atom_id res chain seq x y z
N MET A 1 8.23 -25.14 -10.80
CA MET A 1 7.71 -24.01 -11.60
C MET A 1 6.19 -23.84 -11.43
N HIS A 2 5.36 -24.83 -11.77
CA HIS A 2 3.89 -24.73 -11.59
C HIS A 2 3.44 -24.44 -10.15
N GLU A 3 4.12 -25.02 -9.16
CA GLU A 3 3.81 -24.79 -7.75
C GLU A 3 4.17 -23.37 -7.28
N MET A 4 5.33 -22.86 -7.72
CA MET A 4 5.76 -21.48 -7.41
C MET A 4 4.79 -20.43 -7.98
N LEU A 5 4.33 -20.63 -9.22
CA LEU A 5 3.36 -19.73 -9.85
C LEU A 5 2.01 -19.77 -9.13
N ARG A 6 1.57 -20.95 -8.69
CA ARG A 6 0.34 -21.08 -7.88
C ARG A 6 0.47 -20.38 -6.54
N GLN A 7 1.62 -20.50 -5.87
CA GLN A 7 1.86 -19.83 -4.61
C GLN A 7 1.84 -18.31 -4.78
N ALA A 8 2.55 -17.78 -5.79
CA ALA A 8 2.57 -16.36 -6.08
C ALA A 8 1.17 -15.81 -6.38
N ALA A 9 0.34 -16.56 -7.12
CA ALA A 9 -1.04 -16.18 -7.38
C ALA A 9 -1.90 -16.18 -6.09
N SER A 10 -1.72 -17.18 -5.23
CA SER A 10 -2.42 -17.26 -3.94
C SER A 10 -2.03 -16.09 -3.03
N ASP A 11 -0.75 -15.74 -2.98
CA ASP A 11 -0.24 -14.63 -2.17
C ASP A 11 -0.79 -13.29 -2.68
N ALA A 12 -0.83 -13.09 -4.00
CA ALA A 12 -1.43 -11.89 -4.58
C ALA A 12 -2.92 -11.76 -4.26
N VAL A 13 -3.68 -12.86 -4.26
CA VAL A 13 -5.10 -12.86 -3.86
C VAL A 13 -5.26 -12.52 -2.38
N ALA A 14 -4.40 -13.06 -1.51
CA ALA A 14 -4.47 -12.84 -0.07
C ALA A 14 -4.03 -11.43 0.34
N MET A 15 -2.98 -10.91 -0.29
CA MET A 15 -2.35 -9.62 0.05
C MET A 15 -2.97 -8.44 -0.69
N GLY A 16 -3.66 -8.69 -1.81
CA GLY A 16 -4.14 -7.62 -2.68
C GLY A 16 -3.00 -6.70 -3.12
N PRO A 17 -3.24 -5.38 -3.23
CA PRO A 17 -2.21 -4.42 -3.66
C PRO A 17 -0.97 -4.35 -2.76
N ALA A 18 -1.04 -4.84 -1.51
CA ALA A 18 0.13 -4.90 -0.63
C ALA A 18 1.24 -5.83 -1.18
N ILE A 19 0.92 -6.72 -2.13
CA ILE A 19 1.93 -7.53 -2.82
C ILE A 19 2.99 -6.68 -3.51
N LEU A 20 2.64 -5.47 -3.96
CA LEU A 20 3.56 -4.53 -4.62
C LEU A 20 4.57 -3.91 -3.64
N LEU A 21 4.37 -4.08 -2.34
CA LEU A 21 5.32 -3.68 -1.31
C LEU A 21 6.36 -4.76 -0.98
N GLN A 22 6.24 -5.96 -1.55
CA GLN A 22 7.20 -7.03 -1.29
C GLN A 22 8.62 -6.61 -1.72
N GLY A 23 9.56 -6.73 -0.77
CA GLY A 23 10.96 -6.32 -0.98
C GLY A 23 11.21 -4.81 -0.83
N LEU A 24 10.18 -4.00 -0.59
CA LEU A 24 10.30 -2.58 -0.28
C LEU A 24 10.24 -2.36 1.24
N HIS A 25 11.02 -1.40 1.73
CA HIS A 25 10.91 -0.95 3.11
C HIS A 25 9.98 0.27 3.17
N VAL A 26 8.74 0.06 3.58
CA VAL A 26 7.71 1.10 3.71
C VAL A 26 7.28 1.19 5.16
N ALA A 27 7.61 2.31 5.80
CA ALA A 27 7.23 2.61 7.18
C ALA A 27 6.13 3.69 7.26
N HIS A 28 6.00 4.52 6.21
CA HIS A 28 5.06 5.63 6.12
C HIS A 28 4.48 5.74 4.69
N PRO A 29 3.23 6.22 4.50
CA PRO A 29 2.62 6.37 3.18
C PRO A 29 3.46 7.19 2.18
N LEU A 30 4.18 8.21 2.67
CA LEU A 30 5.11 8.98 1.84
C LEU A 30 6.27 8.15 1.27
N ASP A 31 6.64 7.02 1.89
CA ASP A 31 7.66 6.13 1.32
C ASP A 31 7.16 5.51 0.01
N VAL A 32 5.86 5.22 -0.09
CA VAL A 32 5.22 4.75 -1.33
C VAL A 32 5.29 5.85 -2.40
N VAL A 33 5.01 7.10 -2.03
CA VAL A 33 5.13 8.26 -2.95
C VAL A 33 6.55 8.40 -3.47
N ASN A 34 7.56 8.13 -2.63
CA ASN A 34 8.98 8.27 -2.97
C ASN A 34 9.61 7.01 -3.58
N ALA A 35 8.88 5.90 -3.65
CA ALA A 35 9.39 4.62 -4.14
C ALA A 35 9.63 4.66 -5.67
N SER A 36 10.83 5.02 -6.09
CA SER A 36 11.23 5.10 -7.50
C SER A 36 11.11 3.77 -8.26
N ALA A 37 11.09 2.64 -7.55
CA ALA A 37 10.85 1.31 -8.10
C ALA A 37 9.41 1.06 -8.56
N LEU A 38 8.45 1.92 -8.19
CA LEU A 38 7.04 1.80 -8.53
C LEU A 38 6.64 2.85 -9.57
N TYR A 39 5.75 2.49 -10.50
CA TYR A 39 5.12 3.47 -11.38
C TYR A 39 4.13 4.35 -10.61
N PRO A 40 3.86 5.60 -11.04
CA PRO A 40 2.92 6.48 -10.35
C PRO A 40 1.53 5.85 -10.13
N ASP A 41 1.03 5.09 -11.11
CA ASP A 41 -0.27 4.42 -10.98
C ASP A 41 -0.23 3.29 -9.94
N ASP A 42 0.86 2.51 -9.87
CA ASP A 42 1.04 1.50 -8.81
C ASP A 42 1.05 2.14 -7.42
N ARG A 43 1.75 3.28 -7.27
CA ARG A 43 1.76 4.07 -6.02
C ARG A 43 0.35 4.50 -5.64
N ARG A 44 -0.44 4.97 -6.62
CA ARG A 44 -1.84 5.37 -6.40
C ARG A 44 -2.70 4.18 -6.01
N THR A 45 -2.55 3.04 -6.68
CA THR A 45 -3.27 1.79 -6.36
C THR A 45 -2.96 1.31 -4.94
N ILE A 46 -1.68 1.32 -4.53
CA ILE A 46 -1.29 0.93 -3.17
C ILE A 46 -1.92 1.87 -2.13
N LEU A 47 -1.78 3.19 -2.29
CA LEU A 47 -2.30 4.16 -1.34
C LEU A 47 -3.83 4.14 -1.26
N ALA A 48 -4.52 4.03 -2.40
CA ALA A 48 -5.97 3.88 -2.45
C ALA A 48 -6.46 2.56 -1.82
N ALA A 49 -5.70 1.48 -1.96
CA ALA A 49 -6.00 0.25 -1.25
C ALA A 49 -5.79 0.43 0.26
N TRP A 50 -4.71 1.11 0.68
CA TRP A 50 -4.37 1.30 2.09
C TRP A 50 -5.44 2.08 2.86
N ILE A 51 -6.12 3.03 2.23
CA ILE A 51 -7.20 3.80 2.88
C ILE A 51 -8.48 2.96 3.08
N SER A 52 -8.62 1.82 2.38
CA SER A 52 -9.76 0.92 2.49
C SER A 52 -9.91 0.31 3.89
N ASP A 53 -11.16 -0.01 4.26
CA ASP A 53 -11.48 -0.67 5.52
C ASP A 53 -10.90 -2.09 5.65
N VAL A 54 -10.46 -2.70 4.55
CA VAL A 54 -9.71 -3.97 4.56
C VAL A 54 -8.48 -3.89 5.48
N TYR A 55 -7.87 -2.71 5.60
CA TYR A 55 -6.72 -2.48 6.47
C TYR A 55 -7.07 -1.75 7.76
N ALA A 56 -8.35 -1.56 8.10
CA ALA A 56 -8.74 -0.89 9.34
C ALA A 56 -8.27 -1.67 10.58
N VAL A 57 -7.69 -0.96 11.54
CA VAL A 57 -7.33 -1.56 12.83
C VAL A 57 -8.59 -1.77 13.67
N GLY A 58 -8.75 -2.98 14.21
CA GLY A 58 -9.87 -3.33 15.09
C GLY A 58 -10.03 -2.31 16.23
N SER A 59 -11.26 -1.86 16.45
CA SER A 59 -11.63 -0.84 17.45
C SER A 59 -10.97 0.54 17.28
N ASN A 60 -10.19 0.77 16.21
CA ASN A 60 -9.53 2.04 15.91
C ASN A 60 -9.72 2.40 14.42
N PRO A 61 -10.94 2.79 13.99
CA PRO A 61 -11.27 2.99 12.57
C PRO A 61 -10.52 4.14 11.89
N ALA A 62 -9.85 5.01 12.65
CA ALA A 62 -8.98 6.06 12.11
C ALA A 62 -7.60 5.55 11.68
N LEU A 63 -7.23 4.33 12.09
CA LEU A 63 -5.94 3.72 11.79
C LEU A 63 -6.04 2.65 10.70
N ARG A 64 -4.96 2.53 9.93
CA ARG A 64 -4.78 1.52 8.90
C ARG A 64 -3.48 0.77 9.13
N TYR A 65 -3.51 -0.55 8.97
CA TYR A 65 -2.35 -1.40 9.07
C TYR A 65 -2.27 -2.34 7.85
N MET A 66 -1.38 -1.98 6.92
CA MET A 66 -1.12 -2.78 5.73
C MET A 66 -0.03 -3.82 6.01
N PRO A 67 -0.22 -5.09 5.61
CA PRO A 67 0.82 -6.12 5.75
C PRO A 67 2.14 -5.69 5.12
N GLY A 68 3.25 -5.93 5.82
CA GLY A 68 4.59 -5.56 5.37
C GLY A 68 5.06 -4.17 5.82
N THR A 69 4.21 -3.37 6.46
CA THR A 69 4.61 -2.08 7.03
C THR A 69 4.93 -2.20 8.52
N SER A 70 5.77 -1.30 9.03
CA SER A 70 6.31 -1.40 10.40
C SER A 70 5.30 -1.05 11.50
N LYS A 71 4.29 -0.23 11.20
CA LYS A 71 3.33 0.28 12.19
C LYS A 71 2.01 0.71 11.53
N PRO A 72 0.90 0.75 12.29
CA PRO A 72 -0.31 1.43 11.85
C PRO A 72 -0.07 2.92 11.60
N VAL A 73 -0.80 3.46 10.63
CA VAL A 73 -0.77 4.87 10.21
C VAL A 73 -2.20 5.39 10.17
N THR A 74 -2.39 6.72 10.21
CA THR A 74 -3.73 7.30 10.15
C THR A 74 -4.24 7.35 8.71
N VAL A 75 -5.57 7.40 8.57
CA VAL A 75 -6.22 7.69 7.28
C VAL A 75 -5.72 9.02 6.71
N ASP A 76 -5.55 10.04 7.55
CA ASP A 76 -5.07 11.37 7.15
C ASP A 76 -3.63 11.35 6.61
N GLU A 77 -2.74 10.52 7.17
CA GLU A 77 -1.37 10.33 6.67
C GLU A 77 -1.38 9.72 5.25
N ILE A 78 -2.30 8.79 4.99
CA ILE A 78 -2.46 8.16 3.67
C ILE A 78 -3.08 9.14 2.67
N ASP A 79 -4.10 9.89 3.06
CA ASP A 79 -4.78 10.89 2.22
C ASP A 79 -3.83 12.04 1.84
N SER A 80 -3.01 12.49 2.80
CA SER A 80 -1.94 13.46 2.55
C SER A 80 -0.93 12.94 1.52
N ALA A 81 -0.58 11.65 1.57
CA ALA A 81 0.31 11.02 0.61
C ALA A 81 -0.32 10.87 -0.78
N LEU A 82 -1.62 10.55 -0.87
CA LEU A 82 -2.37 10.56 -2.13
C LEU A 82 -2.37 11.95 -2.76
N THR A 83 -2.70 12.97 -1.97
CA THR A 83 -2.69 14.37 -2.41
C THR A 83 -1.31 14.78 -2.93
N GLU A 84 -0.25 14.40 -2.22
CA GLU A 84 1.12 14.68 -2.66
C GLU A 84 1.51 13.92 -3.93
N LEU A 85 1.07 12.67 -4.08
CA LEU A 85 1.28 11.89 -5.30
C LEU A 85 0.58 12.55 -6.50
N ASP A 86 -0.69 12.92 -6.34
CA ASP A 86 -1.49 13.61 -7.35
C ASP A 86 -0.88 14.97 -7.71
N ARG A 87 -0.35 15.71 -6.73
CA ARG A 87 0.36 16.97 -7.00
C ARG A 87 1.62 16.77 -7.86
N ARG A 88 2.33 15.65 -7.70
CA ARG A 88 3.58 15.36 -8.44
C ARG A 88 3.35 14.73 -9.81
N PHE A 89 2.29 13.93 -9.95
CA PHE A 89 2.09 13.04 -11.10
C PHE A 89 0.65 13.02 -11.63
N GLY A 90 -0.25 13.84 -11.09
CA GLY A 90 -1.57 14.08 -11.65
C GLY A 90 -1.45 14.84 -12.96
N ALA A 91 -2.12 14.33 -14.00
CA ALA A 91 -2.23 14.97 -15.31
C ALA A 91 -3.23 16.14 -15.25
#